data_AF-A0A937YC80-F1
#
_entry.id   AF-A0A937YC80-F1
#
_cell.length_a   1.000
_cell.length_b   1.000
_cell.length_c   1.000
_cell.angle_alpha   90.00
_cell.angle_beta   90.00
_cell.angle_gamma   90.00
#
_symmetry.space_group_name_H-M   'P 1'
#
loop_
_entity.id
_entity.type
_entity.pdbx_description
1 polymer ?
#
loop_
_entity_poly.entity_id
_entity_poly.type
_entity_poly.pdbx_seq_one_letter_code
_entity_poly.pdbx_strand_id
1 'polypeptide(L)'
;MDHLLCALDRSPALRGTLKVVGHRIVHGGGHFEHPILLTDQGVALLEAQVPLAPLHQPYNLAGVRALALRAPQLPQVACFDTAFHATQQPLHTTYALPAEMRDRGVRR
;
A
#
# COMPACT_ATOMS: atom_id res chain seq x y z
N MET A 1 -4.82 -12.88 -10.54
CA MET A 1 -4.46 -11.56 -11.10
C MET A 1 -4.47 -11.58 -12.63
N ASP A 2 -3.80 -12.55 -13.26
CA ASP A 2 -3.63 -12.58 -14.73
C ASP A 2 -4.93 -12.56 -15.53
N HIS A 3 -5.98 -13.22 -15.05
CA HIS A 3 -7.28 -13.20 -15.72
C HIS A 3 -7.94 -11.82 -15.72
N LEU A 4 -7.75 -11.02 -14.67
CA LEU A 4 -8.30 -9.67 -14.56
C LEU A 4 -7.60 -8.72 -15.53
N LEU A 5 -6.25 -8.76 -15.56
CA LEU A 5 -5.47 -7.95 -16.48
C LEU A 5 -5.73 -8.34 -17.93
N CYS A 6 -5.82 -9.64 -18.22
CA CYS A 6 -6.19 -10.11 -19.54
C CYS A 6 -7.64 -9.75 -19.92
N ALA A 7 -8.56 -9.64 -18.97
CA ALA A 7 -9.91 -9.13 -19.23
C ALA A 7 -9.92 -7.63 -19.56
N LEU A 8 -9.09 -6.83 -18.86
CA LEU A 8 -8.91 -5.40 -19.16
C LEU A 8 -8.30 -5.19 -20.55
N ASP A 9 -7.28 -5.98 -20.92
CA ASP A 9 -6.65 -5.94 -22.24
C ASP A 9 -7.64 -6.27 -23.38
N ARG A 10 -8.62 -7.15 -23.07
CA ARG A 10 -9.66 -7.59 -24.00
C ARG A 10 -10.87 -6.65 -24.06
N SER A 11 -10.97 -5.67 -23.17
CA SER A 11 -12.04 -4.68 -23.18
C SER A 11 -11.67 -3.52 -24.11
N PRO A 12 -12.32 -3.37 -25.28
CA PRO A 12 -11.98 -2.33 -26.25
C PRO A 12 -12.17 -0.91 -25.70
N ALA A 13 -13.11 -0.75 -24.76
CA ALA A 13 -13.38 0.54 -24.11
C ALA A 13 -12.30 0.97 -23.10
N LEU A 14 -11.56 0.01 -22.53
CA LEU A 14 -10.55 0.26 -21.49
C LEU A 14 -9.11 0.15 -22.03
N ARG A 15 -8.93 -0.42 -23.21
CA ARG A 15 -7.62 -0.62 -23.83
C ARG A 15 -6.97 0.72 -24.18
N GLY A 16 -5.80 0.99 -23.59
CA GLY A 16 -5.04 2.22 -23.80
C GLY A 16 -5.60 3.48 -23.13
N THR A 17 -6.71 3.37 -22.39
CA THR A 17 -7.35 4.49 -21.71
C THR A 17 -7.01 4.57 -20.22
N LEU A 18 -6.53 3.47 -19.61
CA LEU A 18 -6.07 3.44 -18.23
C LEU A 18 -4.91 4.43 -18.02
N LYS A 19 -5.08 5.35 -17.06
CA LYS A 19 -4.10 6.40 -16.73
C LYS A 19 -3.37 6.18 -15.42
N VAL A 20 -3.98 5.48 -14.47
CA VAL A 20 -3.43 5.23 -13.14
C VAL A 20 -4.14 4.03 -12.50
N VAL A 21 -3.47 3.35 -11.58
CA VAL A 21 -4.07 2.34 -10.70
C VAL A 21 -3.92 2.78 -9.25
N GLY A 22 -5.01 2.72 -8.47
CA GLY A 22 -4.97 2.87 -7.03
C GLY A 22 -4.97 1.51 -6.33
N HIS A 23 -4.05 1.33 -5.38
CA HIS A 23 -3.97 0.16 -4.53
C HIS A 23 -4.39 0.54 -3.12
N ARG A 24 -5.42 -0.11 -2.60
CA ARG A 24 -5.76 -0.01 -1.18
C ARG A 24 -4.75 -0.81 -0.36
N ILE A 25 -4.07 -0.15 0.56
CA ILE A 25 -3.08 -0.73 1.45
C ILE A 25 -3.58 -0.58 2.89
N VAL A 26 -3.70 -1.69 3.62
CA VAL A 26 -4.29 -1.70 4.96
C VAL A 26 -3.44 -0.90 5.96
N HIS A 27 -2.12 -1.00 5.90
CA HIS A 27 -1.25 -0.34 6.88
C HIS A 27 -0.07 0.36 6.19
N GLY A 28 0.01 1.68 6.30
CA GLY A 28 1.15 2.49 5.83
C GLY A 28 2.30 2.56 6.83
N GLY A 29 2.12 2.02 8.04
CA GLY A 29 3.08 2.17 9.12
C GLY A 29 3.13 3.61 9.63
N GLY A 30 4.21 3.98 10.33
CA GLY A 30 4.45 5.36 10.76
C GLY A 30 5.02 6.28 9.68
N HIS A 31 5.22 5.77 8.46
CA HIS A 31 5.94 6.48 7.39
C HIS A 31 5.03 7.17 6.38
N PHE A 32 3.79 6.71 6.21
CA PHE A 32 2.91 7.17 5.14
C PHE A 32 1.61 7.77 5.68
N GLU A 33 1.50 9.09 5.57
CA GLU A 33 0.37 9.88 6.04
C GLU A 33 -0.58 10.31 4.90
N HIS A 34 -0.20 10.02 3.66
CA HIS A 34 -0.94 10.39 2.45
C HIS A 34 -0.65 9.37 1.35
N PRO A 35 -1.49 9.28 0.31
CA PRO A 35 -1.22 8.41 -0.83
C PRO A 35 0.10 8.73 -1.50
N ILE A 36 0.82 7.70 -1.94
CA ILE A 36 2.12 7.86 -2.62
C ILE A 36 2.10 7.23 -4.00
N LEU A 37 2.85 7.81 -4.93
CA LEU A 37 3.23 7.12 -6.15
C LEU A 37 4.17 5.95 -5.78
N LEU A 38 3.87 4.76 -6.27
CA LEU A 38 4.65 3.56 -6.00
C LEU A 38 5.90 3.55 -6.87
N THR A 39 7.05 3.56 -6.20
CA THR A 39 8.39 3.30 -6.74
C THR A 39 8.93 2.01 -6.14
N ASP A 40 10.04 1.48 -6.66
CA ASP A 40 10.72 0.31 -6.07
C ASP A 40 11.08 0.56 -4.59
N GLN A 41 11.54 1.77 -4.28
CA GLN A 41 11.82 2.18 -2.90
C GLN A 41 10.53 2.20 -2.05
N GLY A 42 9.43 2.73 -2.60
CA GLY A 42 8.12 2.74 -1.92
C GLY A 42 7.63 1.32 -1.63
N VAL A 43 7.79 0.39 -2.58
CA VAL A 43 7.44 -1.03 -2.38
C VAL A 43 8.31 -1.66 -1.30
N ALA A 44 9.63 -1.43 -1.32
CA ALA A 44 10.53 -1.97 -0.29
C ALA A 44 10.19 -1.46 1.13
N LEU A 45 9.85 -0.18 1.26
CA LEU A 45 9.38 0.38 2.54
C LEU A 45 8.09 -0.29 3.01
N LEU A 46 7.15 -0.55 2.10
CA LEU A 46 5.90 -1.24 2.41
C LEU A 46 6.10 -2.72 2.77
N GLU A 47 7.12 -3.38 2.21
CA GLU A 47 7.49 -4.74 2.59
C GLU A 47 8.07 -4.83 4.00
N ALA A 48 8.85 -3.83 4.41
CA ALA A 48 9.33 -3.73 5.79
C ALA A 48 8.19 -3.60 6.81
N GLN A 49 6.99 -3.16 6.39
CA GLN A 49 5.80 -3.05 7.24
C GLN A 49 4.95 -4.34 7.28
N VAL A 50 5.35 -5.43 6.62
CA VAL A 50 4.63 -6.72 6.67
C VAL A 50 4.32 -7.19 8.10
N PRO A 51 5.19 -7.03 9.11
CA PRO A 51 4.86 -7.40 10.49
C PRO A 51 3.64 -6.69 11.08
N LEU A 52 3.27 -5.50 10.58
CA LEU A 52 2.09 -4.76 11.04
C LEU A 52 0.78 -5.26 10.42
N ALA A 53 0.85 -5.88 9.23
CA ALA A 53 -0.32 -6.40 8.53
C ALA A 53 0.00 -7.70 7.76
N PRO A 54 0.44 -8.78 8.43
CA PRO A 54 1.03 -9.95 7.78
C PRO A 54 0.05 -10.70 6.86
N LEU A 55 -1.24 -10.66 7.17
CA LEU A 55 -2.30 -11.30 6.39
C LEU A 55 -2.79 -10.47 5.20
N HIS A 56 -2.37 -9.21 5.08
CA HIS A 56 -2.87 -8.29 4.04
C HIS A 56 -1.73 -7.76 3.17
N GLN A 57 -0.64 -7.30 3.78
CA GLN A 57 0.43 -6.57 3.11
C GLN A 57 1.07 -7.37 1.96
N PRO A 58 1.47 -8.65 2.14
CA PRO A 58 2.08 -9.42 1.06
C PRO A 58 1.15 -9.57 -0.16
N TYR A 59 -0.14 -9.80 0.09
CA TYR A 59 -1.13 -9.97 -0.98
C TYR A 59 -1.44 -8.66 -1.71
N ASN A 60 -1.50 -7.55 -0.98
CA ASN A 60 -1.67 -6.22 -1.57
C ASN A 60 -0.49 -5.88 -2.50
N LEU A 61 0.74 -6.15 -2.06
CA LEU A 61 1.96 -5.88 -2.83
C LEU A 61 2.15 -6.85 -4.01
N ALA A 62 1.62 -8.07 -3.94
CA ALA A 62 1.59 -8.98 -5.08
C ALA A 62 0.82 -8.37 -6.27
N GLY A 63 -0.25 -7.61 -6.01
CA GLY A 63 -0.98 -6.83 -7.01
C GLY A 63 -0.14 -5.76 -7.67
N VAL A 64 0.58 -4.98 -6.86
CA VAL A 64 1.49 -3.93 -7.33
C VAL A 64 2.57 -4.53 -8.24
N ARG A 65 3.24 -5.59 -7.78
CA ARG A 65 4.32 -6.26 -8.52
C ARG A 65 3.83 -6.85 -9.83
N ALA A 66 2.66 -7.50 -9.84
CA ALA A 66 2.08 -8.07 -11.06
C ALA A 66 1.74 -6.99 -12.11
N LEU A 67 1.18 -5.86 -11.67
CA LEU A 67 0.89 -4.73 -12.55
C LEU A 67 2.15 -4.03 -13.04
N ALA A 68 3.16 -3.86 -12.19
CA ALA A 68 4.44 -3.26 -12.56
C ALA A 68 5.14 -4.06 -13.66
N LEU A 69 5.08 -5.39 -13.61
CA LEU A 69 5.63 -6.26 -14.64
C LEU A 69 4.87 -6.14 -15.97
N ARG A 70 3.54 -6.06 -15.92
CA ARG A 70 2.68 -6.15 -17.11
C ARG A 70 2.43 -4.80 -17.79
N ALA A 71 2.45 -3.72 -17.02
CA ALA A 71 2.19 -2.36 -17.47
C ALA A 71 3.16 -1.36 -16.79
N PRO A 72 4.47 -1.42 -17.08
CA PRO A 72 5.49 -0.63 -16.38
C PRO A 72 5.32 0.89 -16.57
N GLN A 73 4.65 1.31 -17.64
CA GLN A 73 4.38 2.70 -17.95
C GLN A 73 3.17 3.26 -17.19
N LEU A 74 2.37 2.40 -16.54
CA LEU A 74 1.12 2.79 -15.88
C LEU A 74 1.43 3.19 -14.42
N PRO A 75 1.25 4.47 -14.05
CA PRO A 75 1.45 4.92 -12.67
C PRO A 75 0.57 4.14 -11.70
N GLN A 76 1.16 3.71 -10.58
CA GLN A 76 0.48 3.01 -9.50
C GLN A 76 0.57 3.85 -8.23
N VAL A 77 -0.52 3.99 -7.49
CA VAL A 77 -0.61 4.80 -6.27
C VAL A 77 -1.02 3.89 -5.12
N ALA A 78 -0.29 3.93 -4.00
CA ALA A 78 -0.71 3.29 -2.77
C ALA A 78 -1.56 4.26 -1.94
N CYS A 79 -2.75 3.84 -1.54
CA CYS A 79 -3.67 4.57 -0.67
C CYS A 79 -3.81 3.81 0.64
N PHE A 80 -3.51 4.45 1.77
CA PHE A 80 -3.42 3.77 3.06
C PHE A 80 -4.69 3.95 3.89
N ASP A 81 -5.24 2.87 4.42
CA ASP A 81 -6.37 2.94 5.36
C ASP A 81 -5.97 3.68 6.65
N THR A 82 -4.68 3.67 7.00
CA THR A 82 -4.12 4.38 8.17
C THR A 82 -3.88 5.87 7.93
N ALA A 83 -3.84 6.36 6.68
CA ALA A 83 -3.40 7.72 6.37
C ALA A 83 -4.28 8.79 7.04
N PHE A 84 -5.60 8.59 7.05
CA PHE A 84 -6.54 9.52 7.69
C PHE A 84 -6.28 9.69 9.19
N HIS A 85 -5.74 8.67 9.86
CA HIS A 85 -5.49 8.67 11.30
C HIS A 85 -4.10 9.20 11.67
N ALA A 86 -3.23 9.47 10.69
CA ALA A 86 -1.82 9.80 10.94
C ALA A 86 -1.63 11.08 11.78
N THR A 87 -2.53 12.06 11.65
CA THR A 87 -2.47 13.35 12.35
C THR A 87 -3.00 13.33 13.79
N GLN A 88 -3.47 12.16 14.27
CA GLN A 88 -3.93 12.04 15.65
C GLN A 88 -2.78 12.24 16.65
N GLN A 89 -3.04 13.03 17.69
CA GLN A 89 -2.04 13.34 18.72
C GLN A 89 -1.52 12.05 19.40
N PRO A 90 -0.26 12.02 19.86
CA PRO A 90 0.32 10.85 20.54
C PRO A 90 -0.53 10.33 21.70
N LEU A 91 -1.22 11.22 22.42
CA LEU A 91 -2.14 10.87 23.50
C LEU A 91 -3.24 9.87 23.07
N HIS A 92 -3.66 9.93 21.80
CA HIS A 92 -4.75 9.11 21.26
C HIS A 92 -4.27 7.85 20.52
N THR A 93 -2.97 7.78 20.20
CA THR A 93 -2.37 6.71 19.41
C THR A 93 -1.40 5.84 20.20
N THR A 94 -0.88 6.35 21.32
CA THR A 94 0.10 5.65 22.15
C THR A 94 -0.56 4.68 23.11
N TYR A 95 -0.14 3.42 23.08
CA TYR A 95 -0.53 2.44 24.10
C TYR A 95 0.33 2.55 25.37
N ALA A 96 -0.27 2.23 26.52
CA ALA A 96 0.39 2.07 27.81
C ALA A 96 1.20 0.75 27.90
N LEU A 97 1.98 0.45 26.86
CA LEU A 97 2.87 -0.70 26.75
C LEU A 97 4.33 -0.29 27.01
N PRO A 98 5.28 -1.24 27.16
CA PRO A 98 6.70 -0.91 27.25
C PRO A 98 7.21 -0.10 26.05
N ALA A 99 8.23 0.74 26.28
CA ALA A 99 8.82 1.58 25.23
C ALA A 99 9.31 0.76 24.04
N GLU A 100 9.98 -0.36 24.30
CA GLU A 100 10.49 -1.28 23.28
C GLU A 100 9.40 -1.76 22.30
N MET A 101 8.17 -1.96 22.77
CA MET A 101 7.06 -2.34 21.88
C MET A 101 6.59 -1.16 21.03
N ARG A 102 6.54 0.04 21.60
CA ARG A 102 6.20 1.26 20.86
C ARG A 102 7.25 1.63 19.82
N ASP A 103 8.52 1.46 20.16
CA ASP A 103 9.65 1.72 19.27
C ASP A 103 9.65 0.75 18.06
N ARG A 104 9.05 -0.44 18.24
CA ARG A 104 8.75 -1.39 17.16
C ARG A 104 7.50 -1.05 16.34
N GLY A 105 6.86 0.09 16.61
CA GLY A 105 5.70 0.59 15.87
C GLY A 105 4.34 0.16 16.41
N VAL A 106 4.25 -0.42 17.61
CA VAL A 106 2.96 -0.76 18.23
C VAL A 106 2.27 0.52 18.69
N ARG A 107 1.22 0.90 17.96
CA ARG A 107 0.36 2.06 18.20
C ARG A 107 -1.04 1.79 17.65
N ARG A 108 -1.97 2.68 17.95
CA ARG A 108 -3.28 2.72 17.32
C ARG A 108 -3.19 3.17 15.86
#